data_AF-A0A8T3M6G1-F1
#
_entry.id   AF-A0A8T3M6G1-F1
#
_cell.length_a   1.000
_cell.length_b   1.000
_cell.length_c   1.000
_cell.angle_alpha   90.00
_cell.angle_beta   90.00
_cell.angle_gamma   90.00
#
_symmetry.space_group_name_H-M   'P 1'
#
loop_
_entity.id
_entity.type
_entity.pdbx_description
1 polymer ?
#
loop_
_entity_poly.entity_id
_entity_poly.type
_entity_poly.pdbx_seq_one_letter_code
_entity_poly.pdbx_strand_id
1 'polypeptide(L)'
;EDLRRAAEAGTLQTLRGLSAKTEQLILEGIARLESAPQRMLLHRAEAAINGLIAALTETPGLHSIEPAGSFRRRRESIGDLDLLAETEDGPGLIERFTSLGVVDHVVNKGGYKAAVRLLRGPQADLMVMPPGTAGTYRIHFTGSKEHNVRLRERARDQGWSLSEKGFGASARTASPSRAIRRSSRRSPRRPRRTRSSVSLSSNRSCARTVARSRRRSPAHCRASSSSATCVATSTAIPTGPTVPSRSRSWPSSRVGAATPIRS
;
A
#
# COMPACT_ATOMS: atom_id res chain seq x y z
N GLU A 1 15.79 25.33 -17.23
CA GLU A 1 15.92 26.71 -16.74
C GLU A 1 16.28 27.72 -17.81
N ASP A 2 17.42 27.60 -18.49
CA ASP A 2 17.86 28.62 -19.48
C ASP A 2 16.87 28.78 -20.64
N LEU A 3 16.32 27.67 -21.15
CA LEU A 3 15.30 27.70 -22.20
C LEU A 3 14.00 28.41 -21.77
N ARG A 4 13.58 28.22 -20.51
CA ARG A 4 12.42 28.93 -19.94
C ARG A 4 12.67 30.42 -19.95
N ARG A 5 13.80 30.84 -19.37
CA ARG A 5 14.14 32.27 -19.25
C ARG A 5 14.22 32.94 -20.63
N ALA A 6 14.79 32.26 -21.61
CA ALA A 6 14.86 32.77 -22.99
C ALA A 6 13.47 32.92 -23.63
N ALA A 7 12.58 31.94 -23.41
CA ALA A 7 11.21 31.95 -23.91
C ALA A 7 10.32 33.00 -23.20
N GLU A 8 10.46 33.17 -21.88
CA GLU A 8 9.74 34.21 -21.12
C GLU A 8 10.21 35.63 -21.50
N ALA A 9 11.49 35.78 -21.83
CA ALA A 9 12.07 37.05 -22.25
C ALA A 9 11.80 37.41 -23.72
N GLY A 10 11.09 36.59 -24.49
CA GLY A 10 10.79 36.84 -25.91
C GLY A 10 11.99 36.72 -26.85
N THR A 11 13.13 36.25 -26.34
CA THR A 11 14.41 36.30 -27.07
C THR A 11 14.53 35.21 -28.14
N LEU A 12 13.71 34.15 -28.06
CA LEU A 12 13.73 33.05 -29.02
C LEU A 12 13.20 33.48 -30.40
N GLN A 13 12.40 34.54 -30.46
CA GLN A 13 11.84 35.09 -31.70
C GLN A 13 12.92 35.71 -32.62
N THR A 14 14.10 36.02 -32.07
CA THR A 14 15.24 36.55 -32.85
C THR A 14 15.92 35.49 -33.71
N LEU A 15 15.64 34.20 -33.46
CA LEU A 15 16.25 33.09 -34.17
C LEU A 15 15.43 32.72 -35.42
N ARG A 16 16.13 32.52 -36.54
CA ARG A 16 15.52 32.15 -37.83
C ARG A 16 14.69 30.87 -37.68
N GLY A 17 13.39 30.96 -37.93
CA GLY A 17 12.45 29.83 -37.89
C GLY A 17 11.69 29.63 -36.58
N LEU A 18 11.93 30.47 -35.55
CA LEU A 18 11.15 30.48 -34.32
C LEU A 18 10.19 31.67 -34.31
N SER A 19 8.90 31.38 -34.17
CA SER A 19 7.84 32.40 -34.10
C SER A 19 7.37 32.58 -32.65
N ALA A 20 6.63 33.67 -32.38
CA ALA A 20 5.95 33.85 -31.08
C ALA A 20 5.04 32.66 -30.72
N LYS A 21 4.40 32.04 -31.73
CA LYS A 21 3.62 30.80 -31.52
C LYS A 21 4.48 29.63 -31.09
N THR A 22 5.69 29.50 -31.65
CA THR A 22 6.65 28.46 -31.28
C THR A 22 7.15 28.65 -29.84
N GLU A 23 7.43 29.89 -29.45
CA GLU A 23 7.83 30.25 -28.08
C GLU A 23 6.74 29.92 -27.05
N GLN A 24 5.48 30.21 -27.36
CA GLN A 24 4.36 29.85 -26.50
C GLN A 24 4.20 28.33 -26.38
N LEU A 25 4.35 27.58 -27.47
CA LEU A 25 4.37 26.11 -27.45
C LEU A 25 5.53 25.55 -26.61
N ILE A 26 6.69 26.22 -26.61
CA ILE A 26 7.85 25.85 -25.77
C ILE A 26 7.50 26.06 -24.30
N LEU A 27 6.93 27.21 -23.92
CA LEU A 27 6.51 27.47 -22.53
C LEU A 27 5.46 26.46 -22.05
N GLU A 28 4.45 26.17 -22.88
CA GLU A 28 3.46 25.12 -22.61
C GLU A 28 4.11 23.74 -22.49
N GLY A 29 5.11 23.44 -23.31
CA GLY A 29 5.88 22.20 -23.26
C GLY A 29 6.70 22.06 -21.98
N ILE A 30 7.36 23.13 -21.55
CA ILE A 30 8.12 23.18 -20.28
C ILE A 30 7.17 22.98 -19.11
N ALA A 31 6.07 23.73 -19.05
CA ALA A 31 5.06 23.59 -18.01
C ALA A 31 4.47 22.16 -17.97
N ARG A 32 4.28 21.55 -19.14
CA ARG A 32 3.83 20.14 -19.26
C ARG A 32 4.87 19.15 -18.75
N LEU A 33 6.15 19.37 -19.04
CA LEU A 33 7.23 18.49 -18.59
C LEU A 33 7.44 18.57 -17.07
N GLU A 34 7.26 19.75 -16.49
CA GLU A 34 7.35 19.93 -15.04
C GLU A 34 6.13 19.43 -14.29
N SER A 35 4.94 19.56 -14.88
CA SER A 35 3.71 18.98 -14.34
C SER A 35 3.58 17.48 -14.62
N ALA A 36 4.40 16.92 -15.51
CA ALA A 36 4.39 15.50 -15.80
C ALA A 36 4.79 14.73 -14.53
N PRO A 37 3.96 13.78 -14.07
CA PRO A 37 4.26 13.03 -12.86
C PRO A 37 5.53 12.22 -13.09
N GLN A 38 6.59 12.53 -12.34
CA GLN A 38 7.85 11.80 -12.40
C GLN A 38 7.58 10.33 -12.06
N ARG A 39 7.73 9.47 -13.06
CA ARG A 39 7.56 8.03 -12.91
C ARG A 39 8.89 7.38 -12.62
N MET A 40 8.86 6.32 -11.83
CA MET A 40 10.03 5.51 -11.52
C MET A 40 9.78 4.03 -11.73
N LEU A 41 10.86 3.30 -12.01
CA LEU A 41 10.81 1.86 -12.15
C LEU A 41 10.57 1.19 -10.79
N LEU A 42 9.84 0.07 -10.81
CA LEU A 42 9.45 -0.69 -9.62
C LEU A 42 10.62 -0.99 -8.66
N HIS A 43 11.81 -1.32 -9.17
CA HIS A 43 12.96 -1.64 -8.31
C HIS A 43 13.49 -0.42 -7.54
N ARG A 44 13.42 0.79 -8.13
CA ARG A 44 13.79 2.02 -7.43
C ARG A 44 12.77 2.37 -6.36
N ALA A 45 11.49 2.17 -6.67
CA ALA A 45 10.41 2.30 -5.69
C ALA A 45 10.58 1.33 -4.52
N GLU A 46 10.94 0.07 -4.80
CA GLU A 46 11.18 -0.97 -3.78
C GLU A 46 12.29 -0.55 -2.81
N ALA A 47 13.41 -0.02 -3.32
CA ALA A 47 14.50 0.47 -2.48
C ALA A 47 14.07 1.65 -1.58
N ALA A 48 13.38 2.65 -2.15
CA ALA A 48 12.91 3.81 -1.41
C ALA A 48 11.88 3.44 -0.33
N ILE A 49 10.89 2.60 -0.66
CA ILE A 49 9.88 2.10 0.27
C ILE A 49 10.52 1.32 1.41
N ASN A 50 11.47 0.42 1.11
CA ASN A 50 12.14 -0.35 2.14
C ASN A 50 12.94 0.53 3.10
N GLY A 51 13.61 1.57 2.59
CA GLY A 51 14.31 2.56 3.42
C GLY A 51 13.36 3.33 4.33
N LEU A 52 12.22 3.80 3.81
CA LEU A 52 11.20 4.50 4.60
C LEU A 52 10.60 3.59 5.68
N ILE A 53 10.22 2.35 5.32
CA ILE A 53 9.67 1.38 6.27
C ILE A 53 10.68 1.09 7.38
N ALA A 54 11.95 0.86 7.03
CA ALA A 54 12.99 0.61 8.04
C ALA A 54 13.14 1.79 9.01
N ALA A 55 13.15 3.03 8.50
CA ALA A 55 13.29 4.23 9.33
C ALA A 55 12.09 4.50 10.26
N LEU A 56 10.91 3.98 9.91
CA LEU A 56 9.66 4.17 10.65
C LEU A 56 9.32 3.00 11.58
N THR A 57 9.86 1.80 11.34
CA THR A 57 9.51 0.57 12.08
C THR A 57 9.78 0.68 13.58
N GLU A 58 10.77 1.46 13.99
CA GLU A 58 11.14 1.67 15.40
C GLU A 58 10.32 2.77 16.10
N THR A 59 9.32 3.33 15.42
CA THR A 59 8.46 4.38 16.01
C THR A 59 7.57 3.78 17.11
N PRO A 60 7.58 4.32 18.34
CA PRO A 60 6.68 3.87 19.40
C PRO A 60 5.21 3.90 18.96
N GLY A 61 4.44 2.87 19.33
CA GLY A 61 3.01 2.78 19.00
C GLY A 61 2.69 2.30 17.58
N LEU A 62 3.69 2.10 16.72
CA LEU A 62 3.48 1.51 15.39
C LEU A 62 3.20 0.00 15.48
N HIS A 63 2.04 -0.43 15.02
CA HIS A 63 1.65 -1.85 14.95
C HIS A 63 2.08 -2.49 13.64
N SER A 64 1.84 -1.81 12.51
CA SER A 64 2.21 -2.30 11.19
C SER A 64 2.43 -1.15 10.22
N ILE A 65 3.34 -1.33 9.27
CA ILE A 65 3.50 -0.43 8.13
C ILE A 65 3.69 -1.25 6.86
N GLU A 66 3.01 -0.88 5.79
CA GLU A 66 3.05 -1.60 4.53
C GLU A 66 2.87 -0.67 3.34
N PRO A 67 3.42 -1.04 2.17
CA PRO A 67 3.22 -0.25 0.97
C PRO A 67 1.87 -0.57 0.32
N ALA A 68 1.27 0.47 -0.28
CA ALA A 68 -0.02 0.42 -0.96
C ALA A 68 0.10 0.87 -2.42
N GLY A 69 -1.01 1.33 -2.99
CA GLY A 69 -1.03 1.98 -4.30
C GLY A 69 -0.54 1.12 -5.45
N SER A 70 0.06 1.79 -6.44
CA SER A 70 0.60 1.12 -7.65
C SER A 70 1.74 0.15 -7.34
N PHE A 71 2.50 0.40 -6.26
CA PHE A 71 3.58 -0.47 -5.85
C PHE A 71 3.07 -1.85 -5.42
N ARG A 72 2.03 -1.89 -4.57
CA ARG A 72 1.41 -3.15 -4.14
C ARG A 72 0.81 -3.94 -5.31
N ARG A 73 0.34 -3.26 -6.36
CA ARG A 73 -0.14 -3.86 -7.61
C ARG A 73 0.99 -4.26 -8.58
N ARG A 74 2.27 -4.09 -8.19
CA ARG A 74 3.47 -4.44 -8.97
C ARG A 74 3.50 -3.80 -10.36
N ARG A 75 3.03 -2.55 -10.48
CA ARG A 75 3.14 -1.80 -11.74
C ARG A 75 4.63 -1.56 -12.05
N GLU A 76 4.99 -1.68 -13.33
CA GLU A 76 6.36 -1.46 -13.80
C GLU A 76 6.85 -0.03 -13.58
N SER A 77 5.91 0.92 -13.69
CA SER A 77 6.08 2.35 -13.56
C SER A 77 5.21 2.87 -12.41
N ILE A 78 5.86 3.44 -11.40
CA ILE A 78 5.28 3.96 -10.15
C ILE A 78 5.36 5.48 -10.19
N GLY A 79 4.28 6.18 -9.83
CA GLY A 79 4.32 7.64 -9.64
C GLY A 79 4.81 7.96 -8.23
N ASP A 80 3.90 7.79 -7.28
CA ASP A 80 4.10 8.19 -5.90
C ASP A 80 4.26 6.93 -5.03
N LEU A 81 4.88 7.08 -3.85
CA LEU A 81 5.07 5.99 -2.90
C LEU A 81 3.98 6.07 -1.83
N ASP A 82 2.99 5.17 -1.89
CA ASP A 82 1.92 5.10 -0.89
C ASP A 82 2.30 4.15 0.25
N LEU A 83 2.26 4.63 1.49
CA LEU A 83 2.47 3.84 2.71
C LEU A 83 1.21 3.91 3.60
N LEU A 84 0.83 2.75 4.14
CA LEU A 84 -0.19 2.60 5.17
C LEU A 84 0.45 2.21 6.48
N ALA A 85 0.14 2.92 7.55
CA ALA A 85 0.62 2.61 8.89
C ALA A 85 -0.54 2.48 9.88
N GLU A 86 -0.53 1.40 10.65
CA GLU A 86 -1.46 1.15 11.75
C GLU A 86 -0.79 1.59 13.05
N THR A 87 -1.32 2.64 13.68
CA THR A 87 -0.79 3.17 14.94
C THR A 87 -1.91 3.81 15.75
N GLU A 88 -1.78 3.76 17.08
CA GLU A 88 -2.61 4.54 18.00
C GLU A 88 -2.13 6.00 18.08
N ASP A 89 -0.82 6.23 17.90
CA ASP A 89 -0.19 7.55 17.86
C ASP A 89 0.09 8.00 16.41
N GLY A 90 -0.96 8.51 15.75
CA GLY A 90 -0.87 9.08 14.41
C GLY A 90 0.01 10.34 14.32
N PRO A 91 -0.19 11.34 15.20
CA PRO A 91 0.61 12.56 15.21
C PRO A 91 2.12 12.30 15.37
N GLY A 92 2.52 11.45 16.31
CA GLY A 92 3.93 11.13 16.54
C GLY A 92 4.59 10.43 15.35
N LEU A 93 3.87 9.49 14.71
CA LEU A 93 4.37 8.85 13.49
C LEU A 93 4.52 9.83 12.33
N ILE A 94 3.55 10.73 12.13
CA ILE A 94 3.62 11.73 11.07
C ILE A 94 4.75 12.72 11.32
N GLU A 95 4.95 13.14 12.56
CA GLU A 95 6.09 13.99 12.91
C GLU A 95 7.41 13.32 12.54
N ARG A 96 7.62 12.07 13.00
CA ARG A 96 8.80 11.27 12.67
C ARG A 96 8.99 11.09 11.17
N PHE A 97 7.92 10.84 10.42
CA PHE A 97 7.96 10.71 8.97
C PHE A 97 8.39 12.01 8.27
N THR A 98 7.84 13.15 8.70
CA THR A 98 8.18 14.46 8.12
C THR A 98 9.58 14.94 8.49
N SER A 99 10.16 14.43 9.57
CA SER A 99 11.50 14.82 10.05
C SER A 99 12.63 13.89 9.57
N LEU A 100 12.36 12.91 8.70
CA LEU A 100 13.39 12.02 8.19
C LEU A 100 14.40 12.81 7.33
N GLY A 101 15.70 12.54 7.49
CA GLY A 101 16.75 13.24 6.72
C GLY A 101 16.72 12.99 5.20
N VAL A 102 15.92 12.03 4.74
CA VAL A 102 15.68 11.77 3.30
C VAL A 102 14.58 12.67 2.71
N VAL A 103 13.88 13.44 3.54
CA VAL A 103 12.85 14.40 3.14
C VAL A 103 13.51 15.68 2.66
N ASP A 104 13.12 16.13 1.47
CA ASP A 104 13.49 17.42 0.91
C ASP A 104 12.59 18.52 1.47
N HIS A 105 11.28 18.37 1.28
CA HIS A 105 10.28 19.29 1.83
C HIS A 105 8.95 18.57 2.07
N VAL A 106 8.15 19.12 2.99
CA VAL A 106 6.81 18.63 3.30
C VAL A 106 5.80 19.26 2.36
N VAL A 107 5.05 18.44 1.64
CA VAL A 107 3.99 18.88 0.71
C VAL A 107 2.69 19.13 1.48
N ASN A 108 2.34 18.23 2.40
CA ASN A 108 1.18 18.36 3.28
C ASN A 108 1.41 17.62 4.60
N LYS A 109 0.90 18.16 5.70
CA LYS A 109 0.95 17.55 7.04
C LYS A 109 -0.40 17.71 7.73
N GLY A 110 -1.09 16.59 7.93
CA GLY A 110 -2.31 16.49 8.73
C GLY A 110 -2.12 15.53 9.91
N GLY A 111 -3.18 15.29 10.69
CA GLY A 111 -3.12 14.41 11.87
C GLY A 111 -3.07 12.90 11.55
N TYR A 112 -3.55 12.50 10.37
CA TYR A 112 -3.58 11.09 9.92
C TYR A 112 -3.09 10.89 8.49
N LYS A 113 -2.68 11.96 7.81
CA LYS A 113 -2.11 11.91 6.47
C LYS A 113 -0.96 12.90 6.36
N ALA A 114 0.13 12.50 5.76
CA ALA A 114 1.22 13.39 5.37
C ALA A 114 1.75 13.03 3.98
N ALA A 115 2.25 14.02 3.27
CA ALA A 115 2.89 13.88 1.97
C ALA A 115 4.20 14.66 1.98
N VAL A 116 5.28 14.01 1.55
CA VAL A 116 6.63 14.59 1.52
C VAL A 116 7.27 14.37 0.17
N ARG A 117 8.10 15.31 -0.27
CA ARG A 117 9.02 15.10 -1.38
C ARG A 117 10.32 14.55 -0.83
N LEU A 118 10.82 13.46 -1.40
CA LEU A 118 12.13 12.92 -1.03
C LEU A 118 13.26 13.63 -1.80
N LEU A 119 14.45 13.70 -1.20
CA LEU A 119 15.65 14.25 -1.83
C LEU A 119 15.96 13.53 -3.14
N ARG A 120 15.90 14.28 -4.26
CA ARG A 120 16.10 13.74 -5.62
C ARG A 120 15.23 12.50 -5.90
N GLY A 121 14.04 12.46 -5.29
CA GLY A 121 13.18 11.28 -5.27
C GLY A 121 11.70 11.61 -5.53
N PRO A 122 10.84 10.57 -5.49
CA PRO A 122 9.42 10.73 -5.71
C PRO A 122 8.76 11.42 -4.50
N GLN A 123 7.48 11.73 -4.66
CA GLN A 123 6.64 12.00 -3.50
C GLN A 123 6.35 10.70 -2.76
N ALA A 124 6.33 10.76 -1.44
CA ALA A 124 5.89 9.68 -0.57
C ALA A 124 4.70 10.17 0.28
N ASP A 125 3.63 9.40 0.26
CA ASP A 125 2.40 9.64 1.01
C ASP A 125 2.31 8.61 2.14
N LEU A 126 2.15 9.09 3.36
CA LEU A 126 1.87 8.27 4.53
C LEU A 126 0.43 8.49 4.98
N MET A 127 -0.31 7.40 5.14
CA MET A 127 -1.65 7.40 5.71
C MET A 127 -1.66 6.53 6.98
N VAL A 128 -2.19 7.12 8.04
CA VAL A 128 -2.39 6.46 9.33
C VAL A 128 -3.79 5.88 9.39
N MET A 129 -3.89 4.62 9.82
CA MET A 129 -5.14 3.93 10.06
C MET A 129 -5.25 3.48 11.52
N PRO A 130 -6.45 3.54 12.13
CA PRO A 130 -6.66 3.00 13.47
C PRO A 130 -6.47 1.49 13.53
N PRO A 131 -6.03 0.94 14.67
CA PRO A 131 -5.93 -0.51 14.87
C PRO A 131 -7.23 -1.25 14.56
N GLY A 132 -7.12 -2.39 13.88
CA GLY A 132 -8.26 -3.25 13.52
C GLY A 132 -9.01 -2.84 12.25
N THR A 133 -8.61 -1.76 11.58
CA THR A 133 -9.26 -1.28 10.34
C THR A 133 -8.50 -1.64 9.05
N ALA A 134 -7.40 -2.38 9.15
CA ALA A 134 -6.47 -2.66 8.05
C ALA A 134 -7.14 -3.20 6.78
N GLY A 135 -8.20 -4.02 6.90
CA GLY A 135 -8.88 -4.62 5.75
C GLY A 135 -9.44 -3.60 4.75
N THR A 136 -10.20 -2.62 5.22
CA THR A 136 -10.84 -1.65 4.33
C THR A 136 -9.85 -0.62 3.78
N TYR A 137 -8.91 -0.17 4.62
CA TYR A 137 -7.83 0.72 4.20
C TYR A 137 -6.98 0.06 3.10
N ARG A 138 -6.57 -1.21 3.29
CA ARG A 138 -5.85 -1.97 2.27
C ARG A 138 -6.57 -1.96 0.93
N ILE A 139 -7.86 -2.26 0.91
CA ILE A 139 -8.65 -2.28 -0.33
C ILE A 139 -8.66 -0.89 -0.97
N HIS A 140 -8.99 0.14 -0.18
CA HIS A 140 -9.09 1.52 -0.67
C HIS A 140 -7.77 2.02 -1.24
N PHE A 141 -6.68 1.95 -0.49
CA PHE A 141 -5.40 2.55 -0.87
C PHE A 141 -4.61 1.70 -1.87
N THR A 142 -4.95 0.42 -2.01
CA THR A 142 -4.40 -0.38 -3.12
C THR A 142 -5.05 -0.05 -4.44
N GLY A 143 -6.33 0.33 -4.45
CA GLY A 143 -7.03 0.71 -5.68
C GLY A 143 -7.06 -0.40 -6.74
N SER A 144 -7.09 -0.08 -8.05
CA SER A 144 -7.00 1.26 -8.65
C SER A 144 -8.23 2.14 -8.36
N LYS A 145 -8.20 3.41 -8.81
CA LYS A 145 -9.34 4.33 -8.69
C LYS A 145 -10.60 3.71 -9.28
N GLU A 146 -10.49 3.10 -10.46
CA GLU A 146 -11.59 2.44 -11.17
C GLU A 146 -12.12 1.24 -10.38
N HIS A 147 -11.22 0.45 -9.77
CA HIS A 147 -11.62 -0.66 -8.89
C HIS A 147 -12.44 -0.15 -7.70
N ASN A 148 -11.97 0.92 -7.04
CA ASN A 148 -12.67 1.52 -5.92
C ASN A 148 -14.04 2.11 -6.30
N VAL A 149 -14.14 2.75 -7.47
CA VAL A 149 -15.42 3.27 -7.99
C VAL A 149 -16.43 2.13 -8.15
N ARG A 150 -16.03 1.05 -8.84
CA ARG A 150 -16.89 -0.13 -9.05
C ARG A 150 -17.30 -0.80 -7.73
N LEU A 151 -16.39 -0.89 -6.76
CA LEU A 151 -16.71 -1.43 -5.44
C LEU A 151 -17.76 -0.57 -4.70
N ARG A 152 -17.65 0.76 -4.81
CA ARG A 152 -18.62 1.67 -4.19
C ARG A 152 -19.97 1.66 -4.87
N GLU A 153 -20.01 1.57 -6.20
CA GLU A 153 -21.25 1.39 -6.97
C GLU A 153 -21.98 0.13 -6.51
N ARG A 154 -21.28 -1.01 -6.48
CA ARG A 154 -21.86 -2.28 -5.99
C ARG A 154 -22.36 -2.20 -4.55
N ALA A 155 -21.62 -1.52 -3.66
CA ALA A 155 -22.07 -1.33 -2.28
C ALA A 155 -23.38 -0.51 -2.23
N ARG A 156 -23.48 0.56 -3.04
CA ARG A 156 -24.68 1.40 -3.11
C ARG A 156 -25.89 0.66 -3.67
N ASP A 157 -25.69 -0.20 -4.66
CA ASP A 157 -26.76 -1.05 -5.22
C ASP A 157 -27.33 -2.01 -4.17
N GLN A 158 -26.56 -2.32 -3.13
CA GLN A 158 -26.93 -3.17 -2.00
C GLN A 158 -27.41 -2.37 -0.76
N GLY A 159 -27.57 -1.05 -0.86
CA GLY A 159 -28.01 -0.20 0.25
C GLY A 159 -26.90 0.19 1.23
N TRP A 160 -25.63 -0.02 0.88
CA TRP A 160 -24.48 0.33 1.72
C TRP A 160 -23.68 1.50 1.13
N SER A 161 -23.05 2.29 2.00
CA SER A 161 -21.99 3.22 1.61
C SER A 161 -20.64 2.60 1.91
N LEU A 162 -19.69 2.62 0.97
CA LEU A 162 -18.34 2.11 1.19
C LEU A 162 -17.31 3.25 1.21
N SER A 163 -16.56 3.36 2.29
CA SER A 163 -15.48 4.33 2.52
C SER A 163 -14.16 3.63 2.86
N GLU A 164 -13.06 4.37 3.03
CA GLU A 164 -11.81 3.83 3.60
C GLU A 164 -12.00 3.25 5.01
N LYS A 165 -12.91 3.83 5.79
CA LYS A 165 -13.18 3.44 7.19
C LYS A 165 -14.05 2.20 7.32
N GLY A 166 -14.70 1.76 6.23
CA GLY A 166 -15.61 0.62 6.25
C GLY A 166 -16.89 0.84 5.47
N PHE A 167 -17.81 -0.12 5.65
CA PHE A 167 -19.19 -0.02 5.22
C PHE A 167 -20.02 0.79 6.22
N GLY A 168 -20.95 1.58 5.70
CA GLY A 168 -21.94 2.34 6.45
C GLY A 168 -23.32 2.23 5.82
N ALA A 169 -24.34 2.74 6.50
CA ALA A 169 -25.69 2.78 5.95
C ALA A 169 -25.78 3.80 4.82
N SER A 170 -26.38 3.43 3.69
CA SER A 170 -26.67 4.38 2.61
C SER A 170 -27.97 5.14 2.89
N ALA A 171 -27.95 6.46 2.72
CA ALA A 171 -29.12 7.33 2.91
C ALA A 171 -30.30 6.98 1.99
N ARG A 172 -30.07 6.23 0.89
CA ARG A 172 -31.13 5.70 0.01
C ARG A 172 -32.05 4.67 0.67
N THR A 173 -31.73 4.21 1.88
CA THR A 173 -32.53 3.24 2.64
C THR A 173 -33.40 3.87 3.74
N ALA A 174 -33.49 5.21 3.79
CA ALA A 174 -34.47 5.90 4.62
C ALA A 174 -35.79 6.10 3.86
N SER A 175 -36.48 5.01 3.56
CA SER A 175 -37.93 5.00 3.31
C SER A 175 -38.52 3.83 4.08
N PRO A 176 -39.60 4.01 4.86
CA PRO A 176 -39.97 3.10 5.93
C PRO A 176 -40.68 1.88 5.36
N SER A 177 -39.99 0.75 5.26
CA SER A 177 -40.68 -0.54 5.14
C SER A 177 -39.96 -1.63 5.94
N ARG A 178 -40.67 -2.05 6.99
CA ARG A 178 -40.51 -3.29 7.78
C ARG A 178 -39.17 -3.49 8.50
N ALA A 179 -39.17 -3.01 9.74
CA ALA A 179 -38.76 -3.75 10.93
C ALA A 179 -37.98 -5.06 10.69
N ILE A 180 -36.64 -4.97 10.63
CA ILE A 180 -35.80 -6.11 11.00
C ILE A 180 -35.61 -6.02 12.51
N ARG A 181 -36.57 -6.63 13.21
CA ARG A 181 -36.49 -6.87 14.66
C ARG A 181 -35.25 -7.72 14.91
N ARG A 182 -34.40 -7.28 15.85
CA ARG A 182 -33.35 -8.07 16.50
C ARG A 182 -33.87 -9.47 16.81
N SER A 183 -33.17 -10.50 16.35
CA SER A 183 -33.32 -11.86 16.88
C SER A 183 -31.96 -12.40 17.33
N SER A 184 -31.51 -11.90 18.48
CA SER A 184 -30.80 -12.76 19.44
C SER A 184 -31.81 -13.77 19.97
N ARG A 185 -31.90 -14.96 19.36
CA ARG A 185 -32.41 -16.17 20.03
C ARG A 185 -32.00 -17.42 19.25
N ARG A 186 -31.40 -18.34 20.01
CA ARG A 186 -30.98 -19.71 19.66
C ARG A 186 -31.84 -20.38 18.59
N SER A 187 -31.20 -21.10 17.67
CA SER A 187 -31.85 -22.19 16.93
C SER A 187 -31.07 -23.49 17.13
N PRO A 188 -31.69 -24.59 17.58
CA PRO A 188 -31.12 -25.92 17.50
C PRO A 188 -31.42 -26.56 16.12
N ARG A 189 -30.43 -27.32 15.63
CA ARG A 189 -30.45 -28.49 14.72
C ARG A 189 -31.47 -28.57 13.55
N ARG A 190 -30.93 -28.44 12.31
CA ARG A 190 -30.99 -29.34 11.10
C ARG A 190 -32.36 -29.88 10.55
N PRO A 191 -32.43 -30.33 9.28
CA PRO A 191 -32.16 -29.65 8.00
C PRO A 191 -33.40 -29.71 7.05
N ARG A 192 -33.61 -28.71 6.19
CA ARG A 192 -34.50 -28.87 5.02
C ARG A 192 -33.80 -28.47 3.74
N ARG A 193 -33.58 -29.48 2.89
CA ARG A 193 -33.32 -29.33 1.45
C ARG A 193 -34.61 -28.85 0.79
N THR A 194 -34.55 -27.70 0.13
CA THR A 194 -35.30 -27.47 -1.12
C THR A 194 -34.45 -26.59 -2.02
N ARG A 195 -34.22 -27.08 -3.23
CA ARG A 195 -33.50 -26.42 -4.31
C ARG A 195 -34.32 -25.25 -4.84
N SER A 196 -33.72 -24.07 -4.84
CA SER A 196 -33.93 -23.05 -5.88
C SER A 196 -32.58 -22.41 -6.12
N SER A 197 -31.92 -22.91 -7.17
CA SER A 197 -30.61 -22.50 -7.65
C SER A 197 -30.67 -21.08 -8.21
N VAL A 198 -30.20 -20.10 -7.44
CA VAL A 198 -29.70 -18.85 -8.02
C VAL A 198 -28.22 -19.08 -8.29
N SER A 199 -27.87 -19.14 -9.57
CA SER A 199 -26.53 -19.39 -10.08
C SER A 199 -25.57 -18.27 -9.65
N LEU A 200 -24.72 -18.58 -8.66
CA LEU A 200 -23.45 -17.91 -8.50
C LEU A 200 -22.63 -18.19 -9.76
N SER A 201 -22.53 -17.19 -10.65
CA SER A 201 -21.51 -17.19 -11.71
C SER A 201 -20.16 -17.38 -11.04
N SER A 202 -19.68 -18.59 -11.23
CA SER A 202 -18.51 -19.17 -10.62
C SER A 202 -17.41 -19.08 -11.67
N ASN A 203 -16.86 -17.88 -11.84
CA ASN A 203 -15.49 -17.78 -12.33
C ASN A 203 -14.55 -17.77 -11.11
N ARG A 204 -14.44 -18.93 -10.47
CA ARG A 204 -13.32 -19.23 -9.56
C ARG A 204 -12.07 -19.50 -10.41
N SER A 205 -11.54 -18.45 -11.00
CA SER A 205 -10.14 -18.44 -11.43
C SER A 205 -9.45 -17.29 -10.71
N CYS A 206 -9.21 -17.45 -9.40
CA CYS A 206 -8.11 -16.70 -8.79
C CYS A 206 -6.83 -17.22 -9.44
N ALA A 207 -6.24 -16.43 -10.34
CA ALA A 207 -4.97 -16.75 -10.95
C ALA A 207 -3.95 -17.11 -9.86
N ARG A 208 -3.38 -18.31 -9.94
CA ARG A 208 -2.40 -18.79 -8.96
C ARG A 208 -1.10 -18.03 -9.20
N THR A 209 -0.83 -17.00 -8.40
CA THR A 209 0.41 -16.22 -8.48
C THR A 209 1.60 -17.05 -8.03
N VAL A 210 2.68 -17.06 -8.82
CA VAL A 210 3.94 -17.71 -8.45
C VAL A 210 4.68 -16.81 -7.45
N ALA A 211 4.83 -17.29 -6.20
CA ALA A 211 5.63 -16.62 -5.18
C ALA A 211 7.12 -16.61 -5.55
N ARG A 212 7.85 -15.55 -5.16
CA ARG A 212 9.30 -15.41 -5.38
C ARG A 212 10.10 -16.63 -4.89
N SER A 213 9.69 -17.24 -3.78
CA SER A 213 10.30 -18.45 -3.20
C SER A 213 10.16 -19.72 -4.05
N ARG A 214 9.32 -19.72 -5.09
CA ARG A 214 9.09 -20.86 -5.98
C ARG A 214 9.83 -20.76 -7.33
N ARG A 215 10.60 -19.69 -7.55
CA ARG A 215 11.43 -19.58 -8.76
C ARG A 215 12.75 -20.32 -8.54
N ARG A 216 13.04 -21.31 -9.40
CA ARG A 216 14.41 -21.84 -9.56
C ARG A 216 15.30 -20.77 -10.19
N SER A 217 16.62 -20.90 -10.00
CA SER A 217 17.71 -19.97 -10.36
C SER A 217 17.47 -19.11 -11.63
N PRO A 218 17.98 -17.86 -11.68
CA PRO A 218 17.77 -16.99 -12.84
C PRO A 218 18.30 -17.64 -14.12
N ALA A 219 17.39 -17.89 -15.09
CA ALA A 219 17.71 -18.58 -16.35
C ALA A 219 18.51 -17.71 -17.34
N HIS A 220 18.60 -16.40 -17.10
CA HIS A 220 19.30 -15.45 -17.96
C HIS A 220 20.18 -14.52 -17.13
N CYS A 221 21.42 -14.93 -16.90
CA CYS A 221 22.53 -14.05 -16.55
C CYS A 221 23.42 -13.92 -17.78
N ARG A 222 23.52 -12.72 -18.36
CA ARG A 222 24.56 -12.44 -19.37
C ARG A 222 25.84 -12.07 -18.63
N ALA A 223 26.81 -12.98 -18.61
CA ALA A 223 28.19 -12.62 -18.35
C ALA A 223 28.79 -12.17 -19.69
N SER A 224 28.85 -10.86 -19.93
CA SER A 224 29.72 -10.32 -20.98
C SER A 224 31.03 -9.90 -20.33
N SER A 225 32.14 -10.50 -20.79
CA SER A 225 33.53 -10.19 -20.42
C SER A 225 33.98 -8.81 -20.90
N SER A 226 33.09 -7.84 -20.92
CA SER A 226 33.37 -6.45 -21.30
C SER A 226 32.41 -5.60 -20.48
N SER A 227 32.95 -4.89 -19.49
CA SER A 227 32.26 -3.92 -18.62
C SER A 227 31.19 -4.42 -17.63
N ALA A 228 31.42 -5.57 -16.97
CA ALA A 228 30.72 -5.91 -15.72
C ALA A 228 31.72 -6.28 -14.63
N THR A 229 31.89 -5.41 -13.63
CA THR A 229 32.65 -5.74 -12.41
C THR A 229 31.78 -6.64 -11.53
N CYS A 230 31.77 -7.94 -11.82
CA CYS A 230 31.27 -8.95 -10.90
C CYS A 230 32.44 -9.46 -10.07
N VAL A 231 32.61 -8.95 -8.85
CA VAL A 231 33.40 -9.65 -7.84
C VAL A 231 32.51 -10.77 -7.30
N ALA A 232 32.79 -11.99 -7.71
CA ALA A 232 32.15 -13.18 -7.19
C ALA A 232 32.73 -13.50 -5.81
N THR A 233 32.22 -12.86 -4.75
CA THR A 233 32.44 -13.36 -3.40
C THR A 233 31.45 -14.50 -3.16
N SER A 234 31.97 -15.73 -3.18
CA SER A 234 31.26 -16.94 -2.74
C SER A 234 30.68 -16.69 -1.34
N THR A 235 29.38 -16.45 -1.25
CA THR A 235 28.66 -16.50 0.02
C THR A 235 28.16 -17.93 0.18
N ALA A 236 29.00 -18.77 0.78
CA ALA A 236 28.54 -20.06 1.29
C ALA A 236 27.40 -19.79 2.27
N ILE A 237 26.24 -20.38 1.99
CA ILE A 237 25.11 -20.40 2.92
C ILE A 237 25.51 -21.32 4.08
N PRO A 238 25.64 -20.84 5.34
CA PRO A 238 25.80 -21.77 6.45
C PRO A 238 24.48 -22.50 6.64
N THR A 239 24.46 -23.79 6.30
CA THR A 239 23.42 -24.72 6.73
C THR A 239 23.52 -24.86 8.25
N GLY A 240 22.60 -24.23 8.97
CA GLY A 240 22.45 -24.43 10.42
C GLY A 240 22.05 -25.88 10.76
N PRO A 241 22.39 -26.37 11.96
CA PRO A 241 22.19 -27.77 12.30
C PRO A 241 20.71 -28.12 12.47
N THR A 242 20.35 -29.26 11.90
CA THR A 242 19.09 -29.99 12.12
C THR A 242 18.85 -30.26 13.60
N VAL A 243 17.74 -29.74 14.14
CA VAL A 243 17.24 -30.09 15.47
C VAL A 243 16.42 -31.38 15.36
N PRO A 244 16.74 -32.45 16.12
CA PRO A 244 15.95 -33.68 16.08
C PRO A 244 14.64 -33.53 16.86
N SER A 245 13.57 -34.06 16.27
CA SER A 245 12.24 -34.18 16.86
C SER A 245 12.27 -35.01 18.15
N ARG A 246 11.88 -34.42 19.28
CA ARG A 246 11.51 -35.16 20.49
C ARG A 246 10.06 -34.87 20.84
N SER A 247 9.23 -35.90 20.64
CA SER A 247 7.93 -36.09 21.27
C SER A 247 8.07 -35.99 22.79
N ARG A 248 7.29 -35.11 23.43
CA ARG A 248 7.03 -35.19 24.87
C ARG A 248 5.52 -35.21 25.10
N SER A 249 5.10 -36.39 25.54
CA SER A 249 3.86 -36.73 26.21
C SER A 249 3.60 -35.82 27.41
N TRP A 250 2.35 -35.40 27.56
CA TRP A 250 1.81 -34.80 28.78
C TRP A 250 1.62 -35.86 29.87
N PRO A 251 1.88 -35.54 31.15
CA PRO A 251 1.16 -36.15 32.25
C PRO A 251 0.24 -35.13 32.94
N SER A 252 -0.99 -35.56 33.10
CA SER A 252 -2.02 -35.03 33.99
C SER A 252 -1.80 -35.48 35.44
N SER A 253 -1.95 -34.59 36.42
CA SER A 253 -2.57 -34.82 37.76
C SER A 253 -2.28 -33.64 38.68
N ARG A 254 -3.33 -32.94 39.19
CA ARG A 254 -3.83 -32.90 40.60
C ARG A 254 -2.86 -32.24 41.60
N VAL A 255 -3.21 -31.52 42.67
CA VAL A 255 -4.40 -30.96 43.36
C VAL A 255 -3.80 -30.14 44.55
N GLY A 256 -4.50 -29.10 45.05
CA GLY A 256 -4.28 -28.47 46.38
C GLY A 256 -4.04 -26.95 46.29
N ALA A 257 -4.95 -26.03 46.62
CA ALA A 257 -5.43 -25.62 47.97
C ALA A 257 -4.25 -25.38 48.95
N ALA A 258 -4.05 -24.25 49.64
CA ALA A 258 -4.95 -23.20 50.12
C ALA A 258 -4.18 -21.87 50.43
N THR A 259 -4.96 -20.81 50.63
CA THR A 259 -4.70 -19.42 51.06
C THR A 259 -4.10 -19.27 52.49
N PRO A 260 -4.02 -18.06 53.11
CA PRO A 260 -3.26 -16.81 52.82
C PRO A 260 -2.32 -16.46 54.01
N ILE A 261 -1.63 -15.29 54.02
CA ILE A 261 -1.49 -14.39 55.19
C ILE A 261 -0.85 -13.05 54.76
N ARG A 262 -1.38 -11.97 55.35
CA ARG A 262 -0.99 -10.55 55.27
C ARG A 262 0.38 -10.25 55.86
N SER A 263 1.02 -9.21 55.34
CA SER A 263 1.43 -8.00 56.07
C SER A 263 1.80 -6.92 55.07
#